data_AF-A0A1U9ZZZ6-F1
#
_entry.id   AF-A0A1U9ZZZ6-F1
#
_cell.length_a   1.000
_cell.length_b   1.000
_cell.length_c   1.000
_cell.angle_alpha   90.00
_cell.angle_beta   90.00
_cell.angle_gamma   90.00
#
_symmetry.space_group_name_H-M   'P 1'
#
loop_
_entity.id
_entity.type
_entity.pdbx_description
1 polymer ?
#
loop_
_entity_poly.entity_id
_entity_poly.type
_entity_poly.pdbx_seq_one_letter_code
_entity_poly.pdbx_strand_id
1 'polypeptide(L)'
;MRNVTLLRRFGLVSALAVGLATAPAAAHADGYDTPRSATAVGAGNTYAEGIAAAERRARQAVLAVGHDCTPGTYYTSGVYSSPGGGTWVFQSTHEAMCVD
;
A
#
# COMPACT_ATOMS: atom_id res chain seq x y z
N MET A 1 42.62 11.68 25.04
CA MET A 1 42.58 10.21 24.90
C MET A 1 42.10 9.62 26.22
N ARG A 2 40.90 9.03 26.26
CA ARG A 2 40.46 8.24 27.42
C ARG A 2 39.38 7.25 26.97
N ASN A 3 39.84 6.03 26.67
CA ASN A 3 38.99 4.86 26.50
C ASN A 3 38.38 4.49 27.84
N VAL A 4 37.06 4.34 27.89
CA VAL A 4 36.37 3.66 29.00
C VAL A 4 35.51 2.58 28.39
N THR A 5 36.07 1.38 28.32
CA THR A 5 35.36 0.14 28.05
C THR A 5 34.70 -0.29 29.37
N LEU A 6 33.37 -0.26 29.45
CA LEU A 6 32.65 -0.83 30.58
C LEU A 6 31.48 -1.71 30.11
N LEU A 7 31.69 -3.02 30.30
CA LEU A 7 30.72 -4.10 30.58
C LEU A 7 29.34 -3.62 31.08
N ARG A 8 28.21 -4.33 31.00
CA ARG A 8 27.76 -5.63 30.47
C ARG A 8 26.30 -5.73 30.96
N ARG A 9 25.36 -6.02 30.05
CA ARG A 9 24.01 -6.63 30.24
C ARG A 9 23.19 -6.31 31.50
N PHE A 10 22.06 -5.63 31.34
CA PHE A 10 20.73 -5.86 31.98
C PHE A 10 19.74 -5.06 31.11
N GLY A 11 18.83 -5.64 30.31
CA GLY A 11 17.69 -6.42 30.76
C GLY A 11 16.56 -5.47 31.17
N LEU A 12 15.76 -4.96 30.22
CA LEU A 12 14.48 -4.28 30.51
C LEU A 12 13.55 -4.41 29.30
N VAL A 13 12.82 -5.53 29.30
CA VAL A 13 11.61 -5.75 28.51
C VAL A 13 10.54 -4.81 29.08
N SER A 14 10.15 -3.79 28.35
CA SER A 14 8.99 -2.97 28.71
C SER A 14 7.76 -3.54 28.02
N ALA A 15 7.04 -4.39 28.75
CA ALA A 15 5.68 -4.78 28.43
C ALA A 15 4.74 -3.63 28.83
N LEU A 16 3.95 -3.14 27.86
CA LEU A 16 2.70 -2.44 28.14
C LEU A 16 1.59 -3.24 27.46
N ALA A 17 0.85 -3.97 28.28
CA ALA A 17 -0.45 -4.55 27.96
C ALA A 17 -1.52 -3.79 28.76
N VAL A 18 -2.78 -3.92 28.31
CA VAL A 18 -4.03 -3.21 28.67
C VAL A 18 -4.38 -2.19 27.58
N GLY A 19 -5.27 -2.45 26.62
CA GLY A 19 -6.40 -3.38 26.59
C GLY A 19 -7.69 -2.56 26.48
N LEU A 20 -8.09 -2.19 25.26
CA LEU A 20 -9.40 -1.64 24.95
C LEU A 20 -9.82 -2.16 23.57
N ALA A 21 -10.68 -3.19 23.62
CA ALA A 21 -11.52 -3.71 22.54
C ALA A 21 -10.82 -4.09 21.21
N THR A 22 -10.11 -5.23 21.21
CA THR A 22 -10.23 -6.12 20.06
C THR A 22 -11.68 -6.57 20.01
N ALA A 23 -12.53 -5.88 19.24
CA ALA A 23 -13.74 -6.54 18.75
C ALA A 23 -13.24 -7.80 18.02
N PRO A 24 -13.64 -9.01 18.43
CA PRO A 24 -13.50 -10.11 17.51
C PRO A 24 -14.40 -9.72 16.34
N ALA A 25 -13.83 -9.43 15.18
CA ALA A 25 -14.57 -9.68 13.95
C ALA A 25 -14.80 -11.19 13.98
N ALA A 26 -15.93 -11.59 14.56
CA ALA A 26 -16.32 -12.98 14.66
C ALA A 26 -16.44 -13.48 13.22
N ALA A 27 -15.64 -14.51 12.98
CA ALA A 27 -15.56 -15.31 11.78
C ALA A 27 -16.92 -15.73 11.24
N HIS A 28 -17.01 -15.94 9.92
CA HIS A 28 -17.09 -17.27 9.29
C HIS A 28 -17.68 -17.15 7.87
N ALA A 29 -17.12 -17.94 6.93
CA ALA A 29 -17.73 -18.41 5.67
C ALA A 29 -17.79 -17.36 4.54
N ASP A 30 -17.30 -17.54 3.31
CA ASP A 30 -16.95 -18.71 2.49
C ASP A 30 -15.94 -18.22 1.41
N GLY A 31 -15.57 -19.05 0.43
CA GLY A 31 -14.81 -18.64 -0.76
C GLY A 31 -15.56 -17.62 -1.64
N TYR A 32 -15.78 -16.43 -1.12
CA TYR A 32 -16.40 -15.28 -1.77
C TYR A 32 -15.33 -14.24 -2.06
N ASP A 33 -15.46 -13.57 -3.20
CA ASP A 33 -14.57 -12.47 -3.53
C ASP A 33 -14.76 -11.31 -2.54
N THR A 34 -13.67 -10.90 -1.90
CA THR A 34 -13.57 -9.73 -1.01
C THR A 34 -13.23 -8.48 -1.82
N PRO A 35 -14.03 -7.38 -1.72
CA PRO A 35 -13.68 -6.11 -2.33
C PRO A 35 -12.38 -5.54 -1.74
N ARG A 36 -11.44 -5.18 -2.62
CA ARG A 36 -10.17 -4.54 -2.28
C ARG A 36 -9.99 -3.27 -3.10
N SER A 37 -9.41 -2.25 -2.48
CA SER A 37 -9.03 -1.03 -3.18
C SER A 37 -7.68 -0.51 -2.70
N ALA A 38 -6.90 0.05 -3.63
CA ALA A 38 -5.65 0.71 -3.29
C ALA A 38 -5.40 1.90 -4.21
N THR A 39 -4.88 2.97 -3.62
CA THR A 39 -4.49 4.20 -4.34
C THR A 39 -2.98 4.30 -4.40
N ALA A 40 -2.44 4.60 -5.58
CA ALA A 40 -1.02 4.82 -5.78
C ALA A 40 -0.73 5.94 -6.77
N VAL A 41 0.47 6.51 -6.67
CA VAL A 41 0.98 7.55 -7.56
C VAL A 41 2.01 6.96 -8.51
N GLY A 42 1.92 7.34 -9.79
CA GLY A 42 2.89 6.99 -10.82
C GLY A 42 3.30 8.21 -11.64
N ALA A 43 4.49 8.12 -12.22
CA ALA A 43 5.06 9.17 -13.06
C ALA A 43 5.63 8.57 -14.35
N GLY A 44 5.57 9.34 -15.42
CA GLY A 44 6.14 9.01 -16.73
C GLY A 44 6.62 10.25 -17.46
N ASN A 45 7.45 10.05 -18.49
CA ASN A 45 7.93 11.16 -19.33
C ASN A 45 6.89 11.55 -20.38
N THR A 46 5.88 10.70 -20.60
CA THR A 46 4.70 11.00 -21.41
C THR A 46 3.42 10.84 -20.59
N TYR A 47 2.33 11.45 -21.08
CA TYR A 47 1.00 11.34 -20.48
C TYR A 47 0.58 9.87 -20.28
N ALA A 48 0.74 9.05 -21.34
CA ALA A 48 0.37 7.64 -21.32
C ALA A 48 1.25 6.82 -20.35
N GLU A 49 2.55 7.11 -20.29
CA GLU A 49 3.44 6.46 -19.33
C GLU A 49 3.06 6.77 -17.89
N GLY A 50 2.68 8.02 -17.59
CA GLY A 50 2.24 8.43 -16.26
C GLY A 50 0.99 7.70 -15.79
N ILE A 51 -0.03 7.60 -16.65
CA ILE A 51 -1.25 6.82 -16.37
C ILE A 51 -0.91 5.36 -16.11
N ALA A 52 -0.20 4.73 -17.05
CA ALA A 52 0.14 3.32 -16.93
C ALA A 52 1.01 3.05 -15.69
N ALA A 53 1.90 3.98 -15.32
CA ALA A 53 2.68 3.86 -14.10
C ALA A 53 1.84 3.93 -12.83
N ALA A 54 0.82 4.81 -12.78
CA ALA A 54 -0.07 4.93 -11.63
C ALA A 54 -0.97 3.70 -11.49
N GLU A 55 -1.58 3.25 -12.59
CA GLU A 55 -2.45 2.07 -12.62
C GLU A 55 -1.70 0.80 -12.24
N ARG A 56 -0.51 0.55 -12.81
CA ARG A 56 0.32 -0.61 -12.44
C ARG A 56 0.65 -0.62 -10.95
N ARG A 57 0.99 0.54 -10.37
CA ARG A 57 1.31 0.63 -8.94
C ARG A 57 0.08 0.39 -8.07
N ALA A 58 -1.07 0.94 -8.43
CA ALA A 58 -2.32 0.72 -7.71
C ALA A 58 -2.71 -0.77 -7.73
N ARG A 59 -2.56 -1.42 -8.90
CA ARG A 59 -2.74 -2.88 -9.02
C ARG A 59 -1.79 -3.67 -8.15
N GLN A 60 -0.49 -3.34 -8.19
CA GLN A 60 0.51 -4.00 -7.34
C GLN A 60 0.19 -3.85 -5.85
N ALA A 61 -0.36 -2.72 -5.42
CA ALA A 61 -0.78 -2.51 -4.05
C ALA A 61 -1.98 -3.38 -3.64
N VAL A 62 -2.96 -3.58 -4.52
CA VAL A 62 -4.06 -4.53 -4.28
C VAL A 62 -3.52 -5.97 -4.20
N LEU A 63 -2.67 -6.38 -5.15
CA LEU A 63 -2.09 -7.73 -5.20
C LEU A 63 -1.10 -8.02 -4.05
N ALA A 64 -0.64 -7.00 -3.33
CA ALA A 64 0.21 -7.19 -2.16
C ALA A 64 -0.57 -7.70 -0.93
N VAL A 65 -1.90 -7.53 -0.92
CA VAL A 65 -2.78 -7.89 0.20
C VAL A 65 -3.92 -8.83 -0.18
N GLY A 66 -4.14 -9.08 -1.48
CA GLY A 66 -5.17 -9.99 -1.99
C GLY A 66 -4.58 -11.01 -2.96
N HIS A 67 -5.12 -12.24 -2.92
CA HIS A 67 -4.79 -13.30 -3.86
C HIS A 67 -5.87 -13.37 -4.96
N ASP A 68 -5.48 -13.80 -6.16
CA ASP A 68 -6.39 -14.04 -7.29
C ASP A 68 -7.45 -12.95 -7.53
N CYS A 69 -7.00 -11.71 -7.66
CA CYS A 69 -7.87 -10.57 -7.92
C CYS A 69 -8.35 -10.48 -9.37
N THR A 70 -9.62 -10.11 -9.55
CA THR A 70 -10.20 -9.69 -10.83
C THR A 70 -9.44 -8.50 -11.45
N PRO A 71 -9.57 -8.26 -12.78
CA PRO A 71 -8.91 -7.11 -13.43
C PRO A 71 -9.35 -5.74 -12.92
N GLY A 72 -10.51 -5.66 -12.25
CA GLY A 72 -11.04 -4.48 -11.57
C GLY A 72 -11.28 -3.24 -12.44
N THR A 73 -11.46 -2.10 -11.77
CA THR A 73 -11.62 -0.76 -12.38
C THR A 73 -10.53 0.18 -11.89
N TYR A 74 -10.21 1.20 -12.68
CA TYR A 74 -9.24 2.25 -12.32
C TYR A 74 -9.90 3.63 -12.35
N TYR A 75 -9.60 4.42 -11.34
CA TYR A 75 -9.97 5.83 -11.24
C TYR A 75 -8.70 6.66 -11.21
N THR A 76 -8.31 7.20 -12.38
CA THR A 76 -7.05 7.90 -12.57
C THR A 76 -7.28 9.41 -12.69
N SER A 77 -6.51 10.19 -11.94
CA SER A 77 -6.55 11.66 -11.94
C SER A 77 -5.14 12.24 -12.09
N GLY A 78 -5.03 13.35 -12.83
CA GLY A 78 -3.77 14.07 -12.98
C GLY A 78 -3.42 14.82 -11.70
N VAL A 79 -2.18 14.67 -11.23
CA VAL A 79 -1.65 15.34 -10.03
C VAL A 79 -0.73 16.49 -10.42
N TYR A 80 0.11 16.26 -11.42
CA TYR A 80 1.09 17.23 -11.87
C TYR A 80 1.52 16.97 -13.31
N SER A 81 1.76 18.06 -14.05
CA SER A 81 2.44 18.05 -15.34
C SER A 81 3.54 19.11 -15.33
N SER A 82 4.75 18.71 -15.73
CA SER A 82 5.85 19.66 -15.83
C SER A 82 5.58 20.68 -16.95
N PRO A 83 5.87 21.97 -16.75
CA PRO A 83 5.92 22.93 -17.85
C PRO A 83 6.86 22.42 -18.94
N GLY A 84 6.39 22.35 -20.18
CA GLY A 84 7.16 21.81 -21.31
C GLY A 84 7.05 20.30 -21.55
N GLY A 85 6.28 19.55 -20.74
CA GLY A 85 5.80 18.21 -21.09
C GLY A 85 6.73 17.02 -20.81
N GLY A 86 7.77 17.18 -20.00
CA GLY A 86 8.75 16.11 -19.68
C GLY A 86 8.46 15.24 -18.45
N THR A 87 7.41 15.53 -17.68
CA THR A 87 6.98 14.70 -16.53
C THR A 87 5.48 14.81 -16.35
N TRP A 88 4.82 13.66 -16.25
CA TRP A 88 3.39 13.53 -16.03
C TRP A 88 3.15 12.61 -14.84
N VAL A 89 2.50 13.13 -13.81
CA VAL A 89 2.23 12.42 -12.55
C VAL A 89 0.73 12.25 -12.39
N PHE A 90 0.33 11.01 -12.14
CA PHE A 90 -1.06 10.63 -11.92
C PHE A 90 -1.21 9.88 -10.61
N GLN A 91 -2.37 10.04 -9.99
CA GLN A 91 -2.83 9.19 -8.91
C GLN A 91 -3.93 8.29 -9.47
N SER A 92 -3.83 7.00 -9.22
CA SER A 92 -4.85 6.02 -9.63
C SER A 92 -5.32 5.22 -8.42
N THR A 93 -6.62 5.04 -8.29
CA THR A 93 -7.23 4.07 -7.39
C THR A 93 -7.65 2.85 -8.18
N HIS A 94 -7.19 1.67 -7.78
CA HIS A 94 -7.62 0.40 -8.35
C HIS A 94 -8.60 -0.27 -7.39
N GLU A 95 -9.77 -0.63 -7.91
CA GLU A 95 -10.80 -1.39 -7.17
C GLU A 95 -10.96 -2.75 -7.83
N ALA A 96 -10.81 -3.82 -7.06
CA ALA A 96 -10.95 -5.19 -7.55
C ALA A 96 -11.59 -6.09 -6.51
N MET A 97 -12.23 -7.15 -6.98
CA MET A 97 -12.70 -8.27 -6.17
C MET A 97 -11.57 -9.31 -6.11
N CYS A 98 -11.19 -9.77 -4.91
CA CYS A 98 -10.07 -10.69 -4.67
C CYS A 98 -10.48 -11.86 -3.79
N VAL A 99 -9.79 -12.99 -3.93
CA VAL A 99 -9.92 -14.11 -2.98
C VAL A 99 -8.98 -13.84 -1.79
N ASP A 100 -9.47 -14.09 -0.58
CA ASP A 100 -8.69 -13.95 0.65
C ASP A 100 -7.84 -15.19 0.98
#